data_AF-A0A452Y8V5-F1
#
_entry.id   AF-A0A452Y8V5-F1
#
_cell.length_a   1.000
_cell.length_b   1.000
_cell.length_c   1.000
_cell.angle_alpha   90.00
_cell.angle_beta   90.00
_cell.angle_gamma   90.00
#
_symmetry.space_group_name_H-M   'P 1'
#
loop_
_entity.id
_entity.type
_entity.pdbx_description
1 polymer ?
#
loop_
_entity_poly.entity_id
_entity_poly.type
_entity_poly.pdbx_seq_one_letter_code
_entity_poly.pdbx_strand_id
1 'polypeptide(L)'
;FFQKEAGIPRRLMKPEDIPGLREAGWTPDQWGHSKSRSTFSSDYNTYRQQLTSLMRMLLKSLVDHADAWPFKEPVDSRDVPDYYDIIKDPIDLKTMSRRVESEQYYVTLEMFVADLKRMFINARTYNSPDTIYFKCSTRLEAYFTNRIQSHLAQAASTKN
;
A
#
# COMPACT_ATOMS: atom_id res chain seq x y z
N PHE A 1 -22.24 -28.55 28.83
CA PHE A 1 -21.16 -28.33 29.80
C PHE A 1 -19.88 -28.96 29.27
N PHE A 2 -18.90 -28.10 28.98
CA PHE A 2 -17.47 -28.31 28.67
C PHE A 2 -17.06 -29.22 27.49
N GLN A 3 -16.84 -28.56 26.35
CA GLN A 3 -15.96 -28.98 25.27
C GLN A 3 -14.51 -28.72 25.72
N LYS A 4 -13.66 -29.76 25.71
CA LYS A 4 -12.24 -29.62 26.10
C LYS A 4 -11.43 -29.03 24.95
N GLU A 5 -10.77 -27.92 25.23
CA GLU A 5 -9.82 -27.21 24.39
C GLU A 5 -8.64 -28.11 24.00
N ALA A 6 -8.32 -28.19 22.71
CA ALA A 6 -7.02 -28.65 22.23
C ALA A 6 -6.07 -27.44 22.22
N GLY A 7 -5.38 -27.23 23.34
CA GLY A 7 -4.33 -26.22 23.46
C GLY A 7 -3.17 -26.53 22.51
N ILE A 8 -2.89 -25.63 21.58
CA ILE A 8 -1.68 -25.67 20.75
C ILE A 8 -0.49 -25.37 21.67
N PRO A 9 0.51 -26.27 21.81
CA PRO A 9 1.70 -25.96 22.59
C PRO A 9 2.50 -24.84 21.91
N ARG A 10 2.74 -23.73 22.61
CA ARG A 10 3.67 -22.67 22.17
C ARG A 10 5.12 -23.13 22.34
N ARG A 11 5.55 -24.11 21.54
CA ARG A 11 6.98 -24.37 21.32
C ARG A 11 7.31 -23.83 19.93
N LEU A 12 8.30 -22.95 19.85
CA LEU A 12 8.89 -22.54 18.58
C LEU A 12 9.47 -23.80 17.93
N MET A 13 8.74 -24.40 17.00
CA MET A 13 9.23 -25.51 16.18
C MET A 13 10.42 -24.96 15.40
N LYS A 14 11.59 -25.59 15.53
CA LYS A 14 12.72 -25.19 14.71
C LYS A 14 12.44 -25.68 13.28
N PRO A 15 12.80 -24.94 12.23
CA PRO A 15 12.60 -25.41 10.85
C PRO A 15 13.19 -26.80 10.57
N GLU A 16 14.22 -27.17 11.34
CA GLU A 16 14.90 -28.47 11.39
C GLU A 16 13.97 -29.65 11.75
N ASP A 17 12.93 -29.38 12.54
CA ASP A 17 12.03 -30.40 13.11
C ASP A 17 10.87 -30.75 12.16
N ILE A 18 10.80 -30.13 10.97
CA ILE A 18 9.76 -30.37 9.97
C ILE A 18 10.21 -31.56 9.08
N PRO A 19 9.52 -32.72 9.12
CA PRO A 19 9.97 -33.94 8.44
C PRO A 19 10.28 -33.74 6.94
N GLY A 20 9.45 -32.97 6.24
CA GLY A 20 9.63 -32.70 4.81
C GLY A 20 10.83 -31.81 4.47
N LEU A 21 11.32 -30.96 5.37
CA LEU A 21 12.48 -30.10 5.10
C LEU A 21 13.76 -30.94 5.02
N ARG A 22 13.94 -31.87 5.95
CA ARG A 22 15.14 -32.71 6.02
C ARG A 22 15.24 -33.67 4.83
N GLU A 23 14.11 -34.24 4.41
CA GLU A 23 14.03 -35.14 3.25
C GLU A 23 14.36 -34.42 1.93
N ALA A 24 14.03 -33.13 1.83
CA ALA A 24 14.34 -32.28 0.68
C ALA A 24 15.81 -31.79 0.63
N GLY A 25 16.65 -32.21 1.59
CA GLY A 25 18.05 -31.76 1.68
C GLY A 25 18.19 -30.30 2.13
N TRP A 26 17.20 -29.77 2.85
CA TRP A 26 17.29 -28.44 3.44
C TRP A 26 18.29 -28.44 4.60
N THR A 27 19.22 -27.49 4.60
CA THR A 27 20.16 -27.30 5.70
C THR A 27 20.19 -25.82 6.14
N PRO A 28 20.34 -25.52 7.46
CA PRO A 28 20.30 -24.15 7.99
C PRO A 28 21.34 -23.18 7.39
N ASP A 29 22.46 -23.71 6.92
CA ASP A 29 23.59 -23.02 6.30
C ASP A 29 23.34 -22.57 4.84
N GLN A 30 22.24 -23.01 4.21
CA GLN A 30 21.78 -22.42 2.94
C GLN A 30 21.35 -20.96 3.11
N TRP A 31 20.97 -20.53 4.33
CA TRP A 31 20.67 -19.14 4.64
C TRP A 31 21.90 -18.41 5.19
N GLY A 32 22.88 -18.13 4.34
CA GLY A 32 24.01 -17.29 4.79
C GLY A 32 25.17 -17.11 3.83
N HIS A 33 25.39 -18.03 2.89
CA HIS A 33 26.58 -18.00 2.03
C HIS A 33 26.27 -17.98 0.54
N SER A 34 25.24 -17.23 0.14
CA SER A 34 25.21 -16.68 -1.21
C SER A 34 26.27 -15.57 -1.26
N LYS A 35 27.45 -15.84 -1.85
CA LYS A 35 28.43 -14.79 -2.23
C LYS A 35 27.85 -13.75 -3.21
N SER A 36 26.57 -13.88 -3.58
CA SER A 36 25.73 -12.98 -4.36
C SER A 36 24.78 -12.11 -3.50
N ARG A 37 24.97 -12.00 -2.17
CA ARG A 37 24.06 -11.23 -1.30
C ARG A 37 24.39 -9.72 -1.21
N SER A 38 25.57 -9.30 -1.67
CA SER A 38 26.02 -7.90 -1.56
C SER A 38 25.47 -6.98 -2.66
N THR A 39 25.44 -7.44 -3.91
CA THR A 39 25.01 -6.62 -5.07
C THR A 39 23.49 -6.49 -5.16
N PHE A 40 22.73 -7.59 -5.06
CA PHE A 40 21.26 -7.54 -5.09
C PHE A 40 20.65 -6.78 -3.91
N SER A 41 21.31 -6.77 -2.74
CA SER A 41 20.84 -6.02 -1.58
C SER A 41 20.97 -4.51 -1.76
N SER A 42 22.03 -4.05 -2.44
CA SER A 42 22.22 -2.61 -2.70
C SER A 42 21.18 -2.11 -3.69
N ASP A 43 21.01 -2.79 -4.83
CA ASP A 43 20.07 -2.40 -5.87
C ASP A 43 18.62 -2.42 -5.39
N TYR A 44 18.27 -3.41 -4.55
CA TYR A 44 16.95 -3.50 -3.93
C TYR A 44 16.70 -2.34 -2.95
N ASN A 45 17.67 -2.02 -2.09
CA ASN A 45 17.54 -0.91 -1.14
C ASN A 45 17.42 0.43 -1.87
N THR A 46 18.23 0.65 -2.92
CA THR A 46 18.15 1.85 -3.75
C THR A 46 16.79 1.94 -4.46
N TYR A 47 16.29 0.85 -5.04
CA TYR A 47 14.95 0.82 -5.66
C TYR A 47 13.85 1.15 -4.64
N ARG A 48 13.89 0.56 -3.44
CA ARG A 48 12.92 0.84 -2.36
C ARG A 48 12.93 2.30 -1.93
N GLN A 49 14.11 2.90 -1.81
CA GLN A 49 14.25 4.32 -1.47
C GLN A 49 13.69 5.23 -2.57
N GLN A 50 14.00 4.95 -3.84
CA GLN A 50 13.47 5.69 -4.98
C GLN A 50 11.95 5.57 -5.08
N LEU A 51 11.41 4.36 -4.92
CA LEU A 51 9.98 4.10 -4.91
C LEU A 51 9.28 4.86 -3.78
N THR A 52 9.83 4.81 -2.56
CA THR A 52 9.27 5.52 -1.40
C THR A 52 9.31 7.03 -1.60
N SER A 53 10.42 7.57 -2.14
CA SER A 53 10.55 8.99 -2.48
C SER A 53 9.51 9.44 -3.51
N LEU A 54 9.29 8.63 -4.55
CA LEU A 54 8.24 8.87 -5.54
C LEU A 54 6.85 8.89 -4.89
N MET A 55 6.51 7.90 -4.06
CA MET A 55 5.21 7.84 -3.38
C MET A 55 5.01 9.03 -2.44
N ARG A 56 6.03 9.43 -1.67
CA ARG A 56 5.98 10.63 -0.82
C ARG A 56 5.72 11.90 -1.63
N MET A 57 6.42 12.07 -2.75
CA MET A 57 6.25 13.22 -3.65
C MET A 57 4.84 13.27 -4.25
N LEU A 58 4.35 12.13 -4.77
CA LEU A 58 2.99 12.04 -5.31
C LEU A 58 1.93 12.32 -4.23
N LEU A 59 2.05 11.69 -3.07
CA LEU A 59 1.12 11.88 -1.96
C LEU A 59 1.09 13.34 -1.49
N LYS A 60 2.25 13.97 -1.33
CA LYS A 60 2.34 15.40 -1.00
C LYS A 60 1.61 16.25 -2.03
N SER A 61 1.84 16.01 -3.32
CA SER A 61 1.18 16.76 -4.39
C SER A 61 -0.34 16.62 -4.37
N LEU A 62 -0.85 15.46 -3.95
CA LEU A 62 -2.28 15.22 -3.80
C LEU A 62 -2.83 15.95 -2.58
N VAL A 63 -2.18 15.83 -1.41
CA VAL A 63 -2.62 16.49 -0.17
C VAL A 63 -2.68 18.02 -0.32
N ASP A 64 -1.76 18.60 -1.07
CA ASP A 64 -1.68 20.03 -1.34
C ASP A 64 -2.69 20.51 -2.41
N HIS A 65 -3.34 19.60 -3.14
CA HIS A 65 -4.31 19.95 -4.17
C HIS A 65 -5.60 20.53 -3.56
N ALA A 66 -6.18 21.55 -4.19
CA ALA A 66 -7.37 22.25 -3.67
C ALA A 66 -8.58 21.32 -3.47
N ASP A 67 -8.72 20.29 -4.31
CA ASP A 67 -9.79 19.29 -4.23
C ASP A 67 -9.54 18.14 -3.24
N ALA A 68 -8.43 18.15 -2.50
CA ALA A 68 -8.07 17.03 -1.63
C ALA A 68 -8.80 17.02 -0.29
N TRP A 69 -9.45 18.13 0.09
CA TRP A 69 -10.04 18.32 1.40
C TRP A 69 -10.99 17.18 1.85
N PRO A 70 -11.82 16.52 1.01
CA PRO A 70 -12.68 15.43 1.47
C PRO A 70 -11.93 14.13 1.78
N PHE A 71 -10.70 14.01 1.29
CA PHE A 71 -9.93 12.78 1.31
C PHE A 71 -8.79 12.82 2.32
N LYS A 72 -8.60 13.93 3.04
CA LYS A 72 -7.46 14.13 3.95
C LYS A 72 -7.52 13.21 5.15
N GLU A 73 -8.71 12.87 5.62
CA GLU A 73 -8.96 12.11 6.83
C GLU A 73 -10.00 11.01 6.55
N PRO A 74 -10.05 9.94 7.36
CA PRO A 74 -11.13 8.96 7.29
C PRO A 74 -12.50 9.63 7.48
N VAL A 75 -13.52 9.13 6.78
CA VAL A 75 -14.91 9.58 6.98
C VAL A 75 -15.36 9.24 8.40
N ASP A 76 -15.89 10.21 9.13
CA ASP A 76 -16.37 9.99 10.49
C ASP A 76 -17.79 9.43 10.48
N SER A 77 -17.99 8.22 11.01
CA SER A 77 -19.31 7.59 11.13
C SER A 77 -20.31 8.38 11.97
N ARG A 78 -19.86 9.31 12.83
CA ARG A 78 -20.76 10.16 13.62
C ARG A 78 -21.41 11.23 12.74
N ASP A 79 -20.68 11.70 11.74
CA ASP A 79 -21.15 12.70 10.78
C ASP A 79 -21.86 12.04 9.59
N VAL A 80 -21.44 10.82 9.23
CA VAL A 80 -21.97 10.04 8.09
C VAL A 80 -22.31 8.60 8.54
N PRO A 81 -23.47 8.39 9.20
CA PRO A 81 -23.79 7.14 9.89
C PRO A 81 -23.86 5.88 9.02
N ASP A 82 -24.27 6.01 7.76
CA ASP A 82 -24.46 4.89 6.83
C ASP A 82 -23.22 4.60 5.95
N TYR A 83 -22.13 5.36 6.12
CA TYR A 83 -20.98 5.30 5.22
C TYR A 83 -20.38 3.89 5.13
N TYR A 84 -20.14 3.25 6.27
CA TYR A 84 -19.51 1.93 6.35
C TYR A 84 -20.47 0.77 6.03
N ASP A 85 -21.78 1.05 5.99
CA ASP A 85 -22.77 0.10 5.49
C ASP A 85 -22.74 0.02 3.96
N ILE A 86 -22.31 1.08 3.28
CA ILE A 86 -22.20 1.15 1.82
C ILE A 86 -20.76 0.86 1.38
N ILE A 87 -19.77 1.53 1.98
CA ILE A 87 -18.35 1.45 1.61
C ILE A 87 -17.64 0.41 2.47
N LYS A 88 -17.27 -0.71 1.83
CA LYS A 88 -16.71 -1.90 2.50
C LYS A 88 -15.21 -1.87 2.73
N ASP A 89 -14.48 -1.14 1.90
CA ASP A 89 -13.03 -1.02 2.02
C ASP A 89 -12.66 0.47 2.00
N PRO A 90 -12.84 1.19 3.12
CA PRO A 90 -12.59 2.62 3.24
C PRO A 90 -11.08 2.92 3.21
N ILE A 91 -10.72 4.09 2.66
CA ILE A 91 -9.33 4.57 2.58
C ILE A 91 -9.33 6.10 2.47
N ASP A 92 -8.24 6.72 2.89
CA ASP A 92 -8.02 8.16 2.92
C ASP A 92 -6.52 8.49 2.83
N LEU A 93 -6.18 9.74 2.51
CA LEU A 93 -4.80 10.19 2.30
C LEU A 93 -3.93 10.08 3.55
N LYS A 94 -4.48 10.21 4.77
CA LYS A 94 -3.71 10.05 6.00
C LYS A 94 -3.38 8.59 6.26
N THR A 95 -4.32 7.68 6.01
CA THR A 95 -4.04 6.24 6.05
C THR A 95 -2.97 5.85 5.04
N MET A 96 -3.06 6.37 3.82
CA MET A 96 -2.02 6.16 2.80
C MET A 96 -0.67 6.77 3.22
N SER A 97 -0.67 7.96 3.84
CA SER A 97 0.53 8.59 4.40
C SER A 97 1.23 7.67 5.40
N ARG A 98 0.50 7.14 6.38
CA ARG A 98 1.07 6.17 7.35
C ARG A 98 1.63 4.93 6.67
N ARG A 99 0.98 4.42 5.61
CA ARG A 99 1.44 3.25 4.86
C ARG A 99 2.73 3.55 4.06
N VAL A 100 2.83 4.73 3.45
CA VAL A 100 4.08 5.20 2.79
C VAL A 100 5.20 5.32 3.82
N GLU A 101 4.96 5.99 4.95
CA GLU A 101 5.98 6.21 5.98
C GLU A 101 6.40 4.94 6.72
N SER A 102 5.55 3.91 6.75
CA SER A 102 5.95 2.61 7.30
C SER A 102 7.08 1.97 6.49
N GLU A 103 7.19 2.31 5.20
CA GLU A 103 8.05 1.65 4.22
C GLU A 103 7.87 0.13 4.14
N GLN A 104 6.82 -0.45 4.76
CA GLN A 104 6.57 -1.89 4.78
C GLN A 104 5.35 -2.31 3.96
N TYR A 105 4.35 -1.42 3.83
CA TYR A 105 3.09 -1.77 3.18
C TYR A 105 3.17 -1.66 1.65
N TYR A 106 3.54 -0.49 1.13
CA TYR A 106 3.65 -0.28 -0.32
C TYR A 106 5.01 -0.76 -0.83
N VAL A 107 5.08 -2.04 -1.18
CA VAL A 107 6.29 -2.66 -1.76
C VAL A 107 6.37 -2.50 -3.28
N THR A 108 5.29 -2.06 -3.91
CA THR A 108 5.18 -1.74 -5.35
C THR A 108 4.39 -0.45 -5.54
N LEU A 109 4.59 0.23 -6.68
CA LEU A 109 3.84 1.44 -7.03
C LEU A 109 2.36 1.12 -7.28
N GLU A 110 2.07 -0.06 -7.82
CA GLU A 110 0.74 -0.55 -8.14
C GLU A 110 -0.15 -0.64 -6.89
N MET A 111 0.40 -1.06 -5.75
CA MET A 111 -0.34 -1.10 -4.48
C MET A 111 -0.75 0.30 -4.02
N PHE A 112 0.15 1.28 -4.14
CA PHE A 112 -0.15 2.68 -3.83
C PHE A 112 -1.21 3.25 -4.78
N VAL A 113 -1.09 2.98 -6.08
CA VAL A 113 -2.08 3.40 -7.09
C VAL A 113 -3.44 2.74 -6.85
N ALA A 114 -3.48 1.48 -6.43
CA ALA A 114 -4.71 0.76 -6.13
C ALA A 114 -5.49 1.43 -4.99
N ASP A 115 -4.81 1.83 -3.90
CA ASP A 115 -5.44 2.55 -2.80
C ASP A 115 -5.96 3.93 -3.23
N LEU A 116 -5.21 4.67 -4.06
CA LEU A 116 -5.70 5.96 -4.60
C LEU A 116 -6.94 5.77 -5.47
N LYS A 117 -6.93 4.80 -6.38
CA LYS A 117 -8.10 4.49 -7.22
C LYS A 117 -9.31 4.10 -6.37
N ARG A 118 -9.10 3.25 -5.36
CA ARG A 118 -10.14 2.85 -4.41
C ARG A 118 -10.73 4.05 -3.66
N MET A 119 -9.89 4.99 -3.24
CA MET A 119 -10.34 6.24 -2.60
C MET A 119 -11.32 7.02 -3.49
N PHE A 120 -10.98 7.21 -4.77
CA PHE A 120 -11.84 7.91 -5.73
C PHE A 120 -13.11 7.12 -6.06
N ILE A 121 -13.00 5.80 -6.22
CA ILE A 121 -14.15 4.93 -6.47
C ILE A 121 -15.12 4.99 -5.29
N ASN A 122 -14.64 4.83 -4.05
CA ASN A 122 -15.47 4.91 -2.85
C ASN A 122 -16.24 6.24 -2.79
N ALA A 123 -15.56 7.35 -3.10
CA ALA A 123 -16.18 8.66 -3.14
C ALA A 123 -17.32 8.72 -4.16
N ARG A 124 -17.14 8.15 -5.36
CA ARG A 124 -18.16 8.12 -6.42
C ARG A 124 -19.24 7.08 -6.22
N THR A 125 -18.97 6.03 -5.45
CA THR A 125 -19.96 5.03 -5.05
C THR A 125 -20.91 5.60 -4.00
N TYR A 126 -20.38 6.33 -3.02
CA TYR A 126 -21.21 6.90 -1.95
C TYR A 126 -21.93 8.18 -2.38
N ASN A 127 -21.27 9.05 -3.15
CA ASN A 127 -21.79 10.38 -3.47
C ASN A 127 -22.41 10.44 -4.87
N SER A 128 -23.49 11.19 -5.03
CA SER A 128 -24.11 11.44 -6.34
C SER A 128 -23.22 12.33 -7.24
N PRO A 129 -23.24 12.18 -8.59
CA PRO A 129 -22.40 12.94 -9.53
C PRO A 129 -22.50 14.47 -9.47
N ASP A 130 -23.62 15.00 -8.99
CA ASP A 130 -23.89 16.43 -8.84
C ASP A 130 -23.21 17.04 -7.60
N THR A 131 -22.83 16.21 -6.62
CA THR A 131 -22.19 16.66 -5.37
C THR A 131 -20.76 17.15 -5.59
N ILE A 132 -20.29 18.02 -4.69
CA ILE A 132 -18.91 18.50 -4.70
C ILE A 132 -17.91 17.37 -4.46
N TYR A 133 -18.25 16.40 -3.60
CA TYR A 133 -17.40 15.25 -3.26
C TYR A 133 -17.06 14.39 -4.48
N PHE A 134 -18.09 14.05 -5.28
CA PHE A 134 -17.90 13.32 -6.52
C PHE A 134 -17.01 14.12 -7.48
N LYS A 135 -17.30 15.40 -7.68
CA LYS A 135 -16.55 16.27 -8.59
C LYS A 135 -15.08 16.42 -8.17
N CYS A 136 -14.81 16.57 -6.86
CA CYS A 136 -13.45 16.58 -6.32
C CYS A 136 -12.71 15.27 -6.60
N SER A 137 -13.37 14.11 -6.44
CA SER A 137 -12.75 12.81 -6.75
C SER A 137 -12.30 12.71 -8.21
N THR A 138 -13.13 13.16 -9.16
CA THR A 138 -12.84 13.13 -10.59
C THR A 138 -11.69 14.07 -10.95
N ARG A 139 -11.68 15.29 -10.43
CA ARG A 139 -10.61 16.26 -10.70
C ARG A 139 -9.28 15.82 -10.09
N LEU A 140 -9.29 15.32 -8.87
CA LEU A 140 -8.09 14.87 -8.18
C LEU A 140 -7.49 13.60 -8.82
N GLU A 141 -8.33 12.68 -9.30
CA GLU A 141 -7.88 11.50 -10.06
C GLU A 141 -7.26 11.88 -11.41
N ALA A 142 -7.85 12.83 -12.13
CA ALA A 142 -7.28 13.34 -13.37
C ALA A 142 -5.92 14.02 -13.13
N TYR A 143 -5.83 14.85 -12.07
CA TYR A 143 -4.57 15.46 -11.65
C TYR A 143 -3.49 14.41 -11.34
N PHE A 144 -3.85 13.38 -10.56
CA PHE A 144 -2.95 12.28 -10.24
C PHE A 144 -2.44 11.55 -11.49
N THR A 145 -3.36 11.20 -12.40
CA THR A 145 -3.06 10.48 -13.63
C THR A 145 -2.07 11.25 -14.51
N ASN A 146 -2.27 12.56 -14.66
CA ASN A 146 -1.35 13.43 -15.40
C ASN A 146 0.04 13.51 -14.75
N ARG A 147 0.09 13.58 -13.41
CA ARG A 147 1.34 13.62 -12.63
C ARG A 147 2.16 12.34 -12.79
N ILE A 148 1.55 11.17 -12.62
CA ILE A 148 2.26 9.89 -12.73
C ILE A 148 2.71 9.62 -14.16
N GLN A 149 1.87 9.92 -15.17
CA GLN A 149 2.23 9.76 -16.57
C GLN A 149 3.43 10.64 -16.95
N SER A 150 3.41 11.90 -16.50
CA SER A 150 4.51 12.84 -16.72
C SER A 150 5.82 12.35 -16.09
N HIS A 151 5.75 11.79 -14.87
CA HIS A 151 6.92 11.22 -14.20
C HIS A 151 7.48 9.99 -14.93
N LEU A 152 6.62 9.07 -15.35
CA LEU A 152 7.03 7.88 -16.09
C LEU A 152 7.66 8.23 -17.45
N ALA A 153 7.11 9.23 -18.14
CA ALA A 153 7.68 9.73 -19.40
C ALA A 153 9.09 10.34 -19.19
N GLN A 154 9.27 11.15 -18.15
CA GLN A 154 10.59 11.72 -17.82
C GLN A 154 11.61 10.64 -17.48
N ALA A 155 11.22 9.65 -16.67
CA ALA A 155 12.09 8.53 -16.30
C ALA A 155 12.50 7.65 -17.49
N ALA A 156 11.67 7.56 -18.53
CA ALA A 156 12.00 6.88 -19.78
C ALA A 156 13.01 7.68 -20.62
N SER A 157 12.86 9.01 -20.66
CA SER A 157 13.75 9.90 -21.43
C SER A 157 15.16 10.01 -20.85
N THR A 158 15.35 9.88 -19.53
CA THR A 158 16.69 9.95 -18.89
C THR A 158 17.53 8.69 -19.10
N LYS A 159 17.00 7.65 -19.73
CA LYS A 159 17.70 6.38 -20.00
C LYS A 159 18.28 6.27 -21.42
N ASN A 160 18.14 7.30 -22.25
CA ASN A 160 18.72 7.43 -23.59
C ASN A 160 19.84 8.47 -23.60
#